data_AF-A0A167U741-F1
#
_entry.id   AF-A0A167U741-F1
#
_cell.length_a   1.000
_cell.length_b   1.000
_cell.length_c   1.000
_cell.angle_alpha   90.00
_cell.angle_beta   90.00
_cell.angle_gamma   90.00
#
_symmetry.space_group_name_H-M   'P 1'
#
loop_
_entity.id
_entity.type
_entity.pdbx_description
1 polymer ?
#
loop_
_entity_poly.entity_id
_entity_poly.type
_entity_poly.pdbx_seq_one_letter_code
_entity_poly.pdbx_strand_id
1 'polypeptide(L)'
;MENSWEGLLDLFELSRDIRDQARLIIWKEFPCESPEESKLVELLESIKKLFKTDDDVKLVWFEQVPSNPGIFYLNEQRVNRANAIVIKDFWDTLAGLYLLFLPKEFEGRKLGIGCDDKLIGDILSKYRKLLLKTPDGQELLYIYLENH
;
A
#
# COMPACT_ATOMS: atom_id res chain seq x y z
N MET A 1 0.55 1.05 23.77
CA MET A 1 1.34 0.02 23.08
C MET A 1 2.05 0.74 21.96
N GLU A 2 3.37 0.71 21.94
CA GLU A 2 4.15 1.28 20.83
C GLU A 2 3.63 0.66 19.52
N ASN A 3 3.44 1.49 18.49
CA ASN A 3 3.10 1.01 17.15
C ASN A 3 4.19 0.05 16.71
N SER A 4 3.94 -1.27 16.75
CA SER A 4 4.91 -2.32 16.40
C SER A 4 5.50 -2.15 15.00
N TRP A 5 4.81 -1.39 14.15
CA TRP A 5 5.19 -1.07 12.79
C TRP A 5 6.10 0.15 12.64
N GLU A 6 6.45 0.89 13.70
CA GLU A 6 7.35 2.05 13.53
C GLU A 6 8.72 1.67 12.96
N GLY A 7 9.22 0.46 13.28
CA GLY A 7 10.44 -0.09 12.68
C GLY A 7 10.33 -0.39 11.18
N LEU A 8 9.11 -0.50 10.63
CA LEU A 8 8.89 -0.68 9.18
C LEU A 8 9.42 0.50 8.37
N LEU A 9 9.34 1.72 8.92
CA LEU A 9 9.85 2.92 8.24
C LEU A 9 11.36 2.87 8.01
N ASP A 10 12.10 2.11 8.83
CA ASP A 10 13.54 1.94 8.68
C ASP A 10 13.90 0.94 7.57
N LEU A 11 12.95 0.07 7.20
CA LEU A 11 13.12 -0.89 6.09
C LEU A 11 12.94 -0.23 4.72
N PHE A 12 12.20 0.88 4.65
CA PHE A 12 11.90 1.57 3.39
C PHE A 12 13.09 2.29 2.72
N GLU A 13 14.30 2.16 3.27
CA GLU A 13 15.53 2.80 2.74
C GLU A 13 15.38 4.31 2.44
N LEU A 14 14.53 5.01 3.21
CA LEU A 14 14.29 6.44 3.02
C LEU A 14 15.56 7.24 3.34
N SER A 15 15.80 8.33 2.59
CA SER A 15 16.83 9.28 2.96
C SER A 15 16.50 9.91 4.32
N ARG A 16 17.53 10.31 5.07
CA ARG A 16 17.35 10.78 6.46
C ARG A 16 16.34 11.93 6.58
N ASP A 17 16.40 12.88 5.65
CA ASP A 17 15.49 14.03 5.59
C ASP A 17 14.02 13.63 5.36
N ILE A 18 13.77 12.61 4.54
CA ILE A 18 12.43 12.07 4.30
C ILE A 18 11.98 11.22 5.48
N ARG A 19 12.88 10.40 6.03
CA ARG A 19 12.62 9.53 7.18
C ARG A 19 12.18 10.31 8.42
N ASP A 20 12.80 11.47 8.67
CA ASP A 20 12.46 12.36 9.80
C ASP A 20 11.04 12.94 9.67
N GLN A 21 10.55 13.11 8.43
CA GLN A 21 9.17 13.54 8.12
C GLN A 21 8.16 12.39 8.11
N ALA A 22 8.62 11.15 7.95
CA ALA A 22 7.76 10.00 7.78
C ALA A 22 7.03 9.64 9.08
N ARG A 23 5.73 9.40 8.96
CA ARG A 23 4.85 8.92 10.02
C ARG A 23 4.07 7.73 9.53
N LEU A 24 3.73 6.86 10.47
CA LEU A 24 2.97 5.65 10.24
C LEU A 24 1.91 5.57 11.33
N ILE A 25 0.67 5.33 10.93
CA ILE A 25 -0.42 5.00 11.85
C ILE A 25 -1.15 3.75 11.35
N ILE A 26 -1.64 2.94 12.28
CA ILE A 26 -2.66 1.93 11.95
C ILE A 26 -3.95 2.68 11.65
N TRP A 27 -4.41 2.60 10.39
CA TRP A 27 -5.58 3.32 9.93
C TRP A 27 -6.86 2.52 10.10
N LYS A 28 -6.80 1.21 9.83
CA LYS A 28 -7.91 0.25 10.04
C LYS A 28 -7.37 -1.12 10.40
N GLU A 29 -8.11 -1.83 11.22
CA GLU A 29 -7.88 -3.24 11.55
C GLU A 29 -8.94 -4.12 10.86
N PHE A 30 -8.50 -5.29 10.42
CA PHE A 30 -9.26 -6.36 9.78
C PHE A 30 -9.01 -7.65 10.56
N PRO A 31 -9.70 -7.84 11.70
CA PRO A 31 -9.46 -8.99 12.61
C PRO A 31 -9.85 -10.35 11.99
N CYS A 32 -10.56 -10.35 10.86
CA CYS A 32 -10.82 -11.52 10.05
C CYS A 32 -9.99 -11.41 8.77
N GLU A 33 -9.21 -12.45 8.44
CA GLU A 33 -8.24 -12.49 7.32
C GLU A 33 -8.82 -12.06 5.96
N SER A 34 -10.16 -12.13 5.79
CA SER A 34 -10.83 -11.74 4.55
C SER A 34 -12.02 -10.80 4.84
N PRO A 35 -12.01 -9.54 4.34
CA PRO A 35 -13.09 -8.58 4.58
C PRO A 35 -14.42 -8.99 3.96
N GLU A 36 -15.54 -8.60 4.59
CA GLU A 36 -16.86 -8.68 3.98
C GLU A 36 -17.02 -7.66 2.85
N GLU A 37 -17.81 -7.97 1.82
CA GLU A 37 -18.00 -7.10 0.65
C GLU A 37 -18.50 -5.69 1.01
N SER A 38 -19.42 -5.59 1.97
CA SER A 38 -19.93 -4.31 2.50
C SER A 38 -18.79 -3.43 3.04
N LYS A 39 -17.80 -4.04 3.71
CA LYS A 39 -16.62 -3.37 4.25
C LYS A 39 -15.63 -2.95 3.17
N LEU A 40 -15.58 -3.66 2.04
CA LEU A 40 -14.74 -3.29 0.89
C LEU A 40 -15.25 -2.02 0.20
N VAL A 41 -16.57 -1.88 0.07
CA VAL A 41 -17.17 -0.64 -0.47
C VAL A 41 -16.90 0.53 0.47
N GLU A 42 -17.11 0.36 1.78
CA GLU A 42 -16.78 1.38 2.78
C GLU A 42 -15.29 1.75 2.76
N LEU A 43 -14.42 0.76 2.56
CA LEU A 43 -12.97 0.95 2.42
C LEU A 43 -12.64 1.82 1.21
N LEU A 44 -13.18 1.51 0.03
CA LEU A 44 -12.96 2.31 -1.18
C LEU A 44 -13.40 3.76 -1.01
N GLU A 45 -14.59 4.01 -0.47
CA GLU A 45 -15.08 5.37 -0.22
C GLU A 45 -14.18 6.11 0.78
N SER A 46 -13.64 5.40 1.77
CA SER A 46 -12.70 5.97 2.74
C SER A 46 -11.35 6.33 2.07
N ILE A 47 -10.86 5.47 1.17
CA ILE A 47 -9.62 5.71 0.40
C ILE A 47 -9.79 6.92 -0.52
N LYS A 48 -10.91 6.99 -1.25
CA LYS A 48 -11.25 8.14 -2.11
C LYS A 48 -11.20 9.47 -1.35
N LYS A 49 -11.81 9.51 -0.16
CA LYS A 49 -11.76 10.67 0.74
C LYS A 49 -10.35 10.99 1.21
N LEU A 50 -9.56 9.99 1.59
CA LEU A 50 -8.18 10.14 2.05
C LEU A 50 -7.27 10.73 0.96
N PHE A 51 -7.43 10.27 -0.28
CA PHE A 51 -6.66 10.77 -1.42
C PHE A 51 -7.27 12.01 -2.08
N LYS A 52 -8.50 12.40 -1.72
CA LYS A 52 -9.28 13.47 -2.37
C LYS A 52 -9.45 13.23 -3.86
N THR A 53 -9.80 12.00 -4.22
CA THR A 53 -10.05 11.57 -5.60
C THR A 53 -11.43 10.94 -5.71
N ASP A 54 -12.16 11.23 -6.78
CA ASP A 54 -13.44 10.59 -7.10
C ASP A 54 -13.26 9.37 -8.02
N ASP A 55 -12.04 9.20 -8.55
CA ASP A 55 -11.68 8.21 -9.54
C ASP A 55 -11.52 6.79 -8.95
N ASP A 56 -11.18 5.84 -9.82
CA ASP A 56 -10.79 4.48 -9.42
C ASP A 56 -9.57 4.50 -8.48
N VAL A 57 -9.49 3.49 -7.61
CA VAL A 57 -8.30 3.23 -6.78
C VAL A 57 -7.45 2.18 -7.49
N LYS A 58 -6.13 2.35 -7.44
CA LYS A 58 -5.16 1.34 -7.89
C LYS A 58 -4.74 0.47 -6.71
N LEU A 59 -4.86 -0.83 -6.88
CA LEU A 59 -4.17 -1.84 -6.10
C LEU A 59 -2.80 -2.06 -6.72
N VAL A 60 -1.72 -2.02 -5.93
CA VAL A 60 -0.35 -2.22 -6.41
C VAL A 60 0.37 -3.26 -5.55
N TRP A 61 1.04 -4.21 -6.19
CA TRP A 61 1.84 -5.23 -5.52
C TRP A 61 3.13 -5.53 -6.30
N PHE A 62 4.08 -6.18 -5.64
CA PHE A 62 5.40 -6.47 -6.17
C PHE A 62 5.60 -7.97 -6.34
N GLU A 63 6.07 -8.37 -7.52
CA GLU A 63 6.44 -9.76 -7.80
C GLU A 63 7.89 -9.83 -8.25
N GLN A 64 8.70 -10.64 -7.58
CA GLN A 64 10.10 -10.81 -7.95
C GLN A 64 10.22 -11.44 -9.34
N VAL A 65 11.12 -10.92 -10.16
CA VAL A 65 11.44 -11.50 -11.48
C VAL A 65 12.18 -12.83 -11.26
N PRO A 66 11.66 -13.98 -11.73
CA PRO A 66 12.27 -15.28 -11.44
C PRO A 66 13.72 -15.44 -11.94
N SER A 67 14.07 -14.77 -13.04
CA SER A 67 15.40 -14.81 -13.62
C SER A 67 16.37 -13.79 -13.01
N ASN A 68 15.89 -12.83 -12.22
CA ASN A 68 16.72 -11.81 -11.58
C ASN A 68 16.13 -11.38 -10.23
N PRO A 69 16.60 -11.97 -9.12
CA PRO A 69 16.09 -11.71 -7.78
C PRO A 69 16.19 -10.23 -7.32
N GLY A 70 16.98 -9.39 -7.98
CA GLY A 70 17.10 -7.97 -7.67
C GLY A 70 16.09 -7.06 -8.38
N ILE A 71 15.22 -7.61 -9.21
CA ILE A 71 14.23 -6.87 -9.99
C ILE A 71 12.84 -7.37 -9.61
N PHE A 72 11.90 -6.44 -9.46
CA PHE A 72 10.50 -6.73 -9.20
C PHE A 72 9.61 -6.12 -10.28
N TYR A 73 8.61 -6.88 -10.70
CA TYR A 73 7.46 -6.37 -11.42
C TYR A 73 6.59 -5.58 -10.46
N LEU A 74 6.23 -4.36 -10.87
CA LEU A 74 5.20 -3.58 -10.21
C LEU A 74 3.90 -3.85 -10.97
N ASN A 75 3.04 -4.64 -10.36
CA ASN A 75 1.75 -4.99 -10.90
C ASN A 75 0.69 -4.02 -10.38
N GLU A 76 -0.30 -3.70 -11.21
CA GLU A 76 -1.41 -2.83 -10.81
C GLU A 76 -2.76 -3.34 -11.29
N GLN A 77 -3.79 -3.16 -10.46
CA GLN A 77 -5.18 -3.44 -10.81
C GLN A 77 -6.06 -2.25 -10.40
N ARG A 78 -6.95 -1.81 -11.29
CA ARG A 78 -7.93 -0.76 -10.99
C ARG A 78 -9.18 -1.35 -10.36
N VAL A 79 -9.63 -0.72 -9.28
CA VAL A 79 -10.84 -1.08 -8.55
C VAL A 79 -11.69 0.15 -8.29
N ASN A 80 -13.00 -0.07 -8.30
CA ASN A 80 -14.01 0.90 -7.96
C ASN A 80 -15.20 0.19 -7.31
N ARG A 81 -16.25 0.95 -7.04
CA ARG A 81 -17.41 0.42 -6.33
C ARG A 81 -18.08 -0.75 -7.04
N ALA A 82 -18.07 -0.79 -8.38
CA ALA A 82 -18.75 -1.83 -9.14
C ALA A 82 -18.01 -3.18 -9.11
N ASN A 83 -16.71 -3.17 -8.79
CA ASN A 83 -15.90 -4.38 -8.69
C ASN A 83 -15.16 -4.48 -7.34
N ALA A 84 -15.75 -3.94 -6.27
CA ALA A 84 -15.13 -3.93 -4.93
C ALA A 84 -14.77 -5.34 -4.43
N ILE A 85 -15.52 -6.38 -4.87
CA ILE A 85 -15.22 -7.78 -4.56
C ILE A 85 -13.81 -8.21 -5.00
N VAL A 86 -13.27 -7.61 -6.06
CA VAL A 86 -11.90 -7.87 -6.54
C VAL A 86 -10.89 -7.59 -5.44
N ILE A 87 -11.13 -6.61 -4.56
CA ILE A 87 -10.24 -6.33 -3.44
C ILE A 87 -10.10 -7.56 -2.54
N LYS A 88 -11.19 -8.30 -2.31
CA LYS A 88 -11.19 -9.54 -1.53
C LYS A 88 -10.27 -10.58 -2.18
N ASP A 89 -10.44 -10.81 -3.47
CA ASP A 89 -9.66 -11.80 -4.22
C ASP A 89 -8.16 -11.49 -4.14
N PHE A 90 -7.78 -10.21 -4.26
CA PHE A 90 -6.39 -9.77 -4.11
C PHE A 90 -5.91 -9.84 -2.66
N TRP A 91 -6.78 -9.54 -1.69
CA TRP A 91 -6.44 -9.63 -0.27
C TRP A 91 -6.05 -11.06 0.11
N ASP A 92 -6.82 -12.03 -0.36
CA ASP A 92 -6.63 -13.45 -0.10
C ASP A 92 -5.46 -14.01 -0.93
N THR A 93 -5.37 -13.67 -2.22
CA THR A 93 -4.32 -14.18 -3.13
C THR A 93 -2.93 -13.65 -2.78
N LEU A 94 -2.85 -12.42 -2.29
CA LEU A 94 -1.59 -11.77 -1.89
C LEU A 94 -1.37 -11.86 -0.36
N ALA A 95 -1.88 -12.92 0.28
CA ALA A 95 -1.54 -13.23 1.66
C ALA A 95 -0.02 -13.42 1.80
N GLY A 96 0.56 -12.80 2.84
CA GLY A 96 2.03 -12.77 3.03
C GLY A 96 2.76 -11.70 2.21
N LEU A 97 2.06 -10.91 1.40
CA LEU A 97 2.63 -9.80 0.63
C LEU A 97 1.98 -8.46 1.03
N TYR A 98 2.73 -7.39 0.79
CA TYR A 98 2.22 -6.04 0.84
C TYR A 98 1.27 -5.76 -0.33
N LEU A 99 0.16 -5.07 -0.04
CA LEU A 99 -0.74 -4.55 -1.05
C LEU A 99 -0.97 -3.05 -0.82
N LEU A 100 -0.62 -2.23 -1.80
CA LEU A 100 -0.74 -0.79 -1.76
C LEU A 100 -2.09 -0.34 -2.36
N PHE A 101 -2.72 0.62 -1.72
CA PHE A 101 -3.88 1.35 -2.26
C PHE A 101 -3.43 2.76 -2.61
N LEU A 102 -3.50 3.09 -3.91
CA LEU A 102 -2.99 4.34 -4.47
C LEU A 102 -4.06 5.00 -5.35
N PRO A 103 -4.04 6.33 -5.50
CA PRO A 103 -4.96 7.02 -6.38
C PRO A 103 -4.60 6.74 -7.86
N LYS A 104 -5.56 6.87 -8.78
CA LYS A 104 -5.37 6.56 -10.22
C LYS A 104 -4.24 7.33 -10.88
N GLU A 105 -3.98 8.55 -10.42
CA GLU A 105 -2.93 9.45 -10.90
C GLU A 105 -1.53 8.94 -10.55
N PHE A 106 -1.42 7.88 -9.74
CA PHE A 106 -0.14 7.23 -9.49
C PHE A 106 0.42 6.62 -10.79
N GLU A 107 1.55 7.15 -11.23
CA GLU A 107 2.34 6.61 -12.33
C GLU A 107 3.56 5.87 -11.78
N GLY A 108 3.45 4.54 -11.69
CA GLY A 108 4.53 3.64 -11.34
C GLY A 108 5.34 3.20 -12.57
N ARG A 109 6.64 2.97 -12.39
CA ARG A 109 7.42 2.23 -13.39
C ARG A 109 7.01 0.76 -13.30
N LYS A 110 6.86 0.08 -14.44
CA LYS A 110 6.51 -1.36 -14.48
C LYS A 110 7.56 -2.28 -13.85
N LEU A 111 8.81 -1.79 -13.74
CA LEU A 111 9.92 -2.51 -13.13
C LEU A 111 10.55 -1.63 -12.05
N GLY A 112 10.81 -2.24 -10.90
CA GLY A 112 11.58 -1.70 -9.79
C GLY A 112 12.87 -2.48 -9.57
N ILE A 113 13.89 -1.82 -9.03
CA ILE A 113 15.16 -2.45 -8.63
C ILE A 113 15.27 -2.35 -7.11
N GLY A 114 15.63 -3.45 -6.45
CA GLY A 114 15.69 -3.55 -4.99
C GLY A 114 14.62 -4.48 -4.44
N CYS A 115 14.37 -4.44 -3.13
CA CYS A 115 13.28 -5.17 -2.48
C CYS A 115 11.95 -4.40 -2.52
N ASP A 116 10.88 -5.07 -2.16
CA ASP A 116 9.54 -4.50 -1.94
C ASP A 116 9.58 -3.30 -0.98
N ASP A 117 10.26 -3.41 0.17
CA ASP A 117 10.36 -2.32 1.16
C ASP A 117 10.94 -1.04 0.55
N LYS A 118 12.04 -1.15 -0.19
CA LYS A 118 12.66 -0.02 -0.89
C LYS A 118 11.72 0.59 -1.92
N LEU A 119 11.03 -0.23 -2.69
CA LEU A 119 10.08 0.26 -3.70
C LEU A 119 8.89 0.98 -3.07
N ILE A 120 8.43 0.52 -1.91
CA ILE A 120 7.44 1.22 -1.09
C ILE A 120 8.00 2.58 -0.63
N GLY A 121 9.26 2.63 -0.20
CA GLY A 121 9.95 3.87 0.16
C GLY A 121 10.08 4.88 -0.98
N ASP A 122 10.41 4.42 -2.18
CA ASP A 122 10.46 5.24 -3.39
C ASP A 122 9.08 5.84 -3.72
N ILE A 123 8.03 5.03 -3.58
CA ILE A 123 6.63 5.47 -3.75
C ILE A 123 6.27 6.52 -2.70
N LEU A 124 6.57 6.27 -1.44
CA LEU A 124 6.29 7.23 -0.36
C LEU A 124 7.01 8.55 -0.60
N SER A 125 8.27 8.51 -0.99
CA SER A 125 9.09 9.69 -1.26
C SER A 125 8.50 10.55 -2.38
N LYS A 126 8.00 9.90 -3.45
CA LYS A 126 7.41 10.60 -4.60
C LYS A 126 6.01 11.14 -4.32
N TYR A 127 5.15 10.37 -3.65
CA TYR A 127 3.72 10.68 -3.52
C TYR A 127 3.32 11.20 -2.14
N ARG A 128 4.27 11.24 -1.20
CA ARG A 128 4.16 11.73 0.19
C ARG A 128 3.17 11.01 1.09
N LYS A 129 2.30 10.16 0.55
CA LYS A 129 1.37 9.35 1.32
C LYS A 129 0.97 8.10 0.55
N LEU A 130 0.72 7.01 1.28
CA LEU A 130 0.22 5.76 0.76
C LEU A 130 -0.57 5.02 1.84
N LEU A 131 -1.39 4.07 1.39
CA LEU A 131 -2.10 3.15 2.27
C LEU A 131 -1.64 1.73 1.94
N LEU A 132 -1.25 0.97 2.96
CA LEU A 132 -0.57 -0.30 2.83
C LEU A 132 -1.27 -1.38 3.66
N LYS A 133 -1.67 -2.47 3.03
CA LYS A 133 -2.08 -3.70 3.73
C LYS A 133 -0.85 -4.48 4.16
N THR A 134 -0.80 -4.85 5.42
CA THR A 134 0.28 -5.64 6.02
C THR A 134 0.32 -7.07 5.47
N PRO A 135 1.48 -7.76 5.50
CA PRO A 135 1.59 -9.12 5.00
C PRO A 135 0.64 -10.12 5.70
N ASP A 136 0.44 -9.96 7.01
CA ASP A 136 -0.53 -10.73 7.80
C ASP A 136 -2.00 -10.43 7.45
N GLY A 137 -2.25 -9.33 6.72
CA GLY A 137 -3.55 -8.89 6.26
C GLY A 137 -4.50 -8.38 7.34
N GLN A 138 -4.01 -8.15 8.55
CA GLN A 138 -4.82 -7.73 9.68
C GLN A 138 -4.92 -6.21 9.77
N GLU A 139 -4.04 -5.46 9.11
CA GLU A 139 -3.98 -4.01 9.28
C GLU A 139 -3.79 -3.28 7.95
N LEU A 140 -4.41 -2.10 7.86
CA LEU A 140 -4.08 -1.09 6.88
C LEU A 140 -3.29 0.01 7.56
N LEU A 141 -2.05 0.18 7.15
CA LEU A 141 -1.15 1.23 7.60
C LEU A 141 -1.31 2.45 6.68
N TYR A 142 -1.56 3.61 7.29
CA TYR A 142 -1.46 4.89 6.59
C TYR A 142 -0.09 5.49 6.86
N ILE A 143 0.69 5.62 5.80
CA ILE A 143 2.06 6.13 5.86
C ILE A 143 2.10 7.46 5.10
N TYR A 144 2.63 8.50 5.72
CA TYR A 144 2.65 9.84 5.16
C TYR A 144 3.86 10.65 5.61
N LEU A 145 4.22 11.67 4.83
CA LEU A 145 5.25 12.64 5.15
C LEU A 145 4.58 13.91 5.71
N GLU A 146 4.93 14.30 6.93
CA GLU A 146 4.52 15.59 7.49
C GLU A 146 5.18 16.72 6.69
N ASN A 147 4.38 17.70 6.27
CA ASN A 147 4.94 18.95 5.76
C ASN A 147 5.30 19.81 6.97
N HIS A 148 6.57 20.24 7.06
CA HIS A 148 6.97 21.35 7.92
C HIS A 148 6.45 22.68 7.38
#